data_AF-A0A523A4K3-F1
#
_entry.id   AF-A0A523A4K3-F1
#
_cell.length_a   1.000
_cell.length_b   1.000
_cell.length_c   1.000
_cell.angle_alpha   90.00
_cell.angle_beta   90.00
_cell.angle_gamma   90.00
#
_symmetry.space_group_name_H-M   'P 1'
#
loop_
_entity.id
_entity.type
_entity.pdbx_description
1 polymer ?
#
loop_
_entity_poly.entity_id
_entity_poly.type
_entity_poly.pdbx_seq_one_letter_code
_entity_poly.pdbx_strand_id
1 'polypeptide(L)'
;MTNLAERIKRDCTGCGVCAARCGFLKQYGLPGDIADSLLVGRCQTDPFICSLCNLCAAVCPEKLEPGDFFLDLRRRAVSQQAVNFRPYRVILGYEKRGNSSLFFWDGLPSACRSVFFPGCSLPGTRRQSTLALYRRLRAKIPNLGVMLACCSKLSHDLGRQEHFLREFGKIRTRLLNAGVRDVLVACPNCYKVFRQYGNQLRVRSVWEALSCGRGAKSAPMAAESDMEPTTASPIHLADLLVNPQKALTEASSPAKAPWTYLHRLRLKRQLQRM
;
A
#
# COMPACT_ATOMS: atom_id res chain seq x y z
N MET A 1 4.19 5.14 25.99
CA MET A 1 4.46 4.48 24.68
C MET A 1 5.16 3.12 24.81
N THR A 2 5.33 2.60 26.03
CA THR A 2 5.86 1.27 26.38
C THR A 2 4.90 0.09 26.07
N ASN A 3 3.64 0.41 25.76
CA ASN A 3 2.51 -0.51 25.80
C ASN A 3 2.59 -1.69 24.81
N LEU A 4 3.07 -1.49 23.57
CA LEU A 4 3.11 -2.59 22.59
C LEU A 4 4.17 -3.64 22.94
N ALA A 5 5.37 -3.24 23.33
CA ALA A 5 6.42 -4.18 23.74
C ALA A 5 6.02 -4.93 25.01
N GLU A 6 5.46 -4.22 26.00
CA GLU A 6 4.93 -4.82 27.23
C GLU A 6 3.81 -5.83 26.94
N ARG A 7 2.87 -5.46 26.06
CA ARG A 7 1.78 -6.35 25.63
C ARG A 7 2.33 -7.61 24.94
N ILE A 8 3.25 -7.45 23.97
CA ILE A 8 3.86 -8.59 23.27
C ILE A 8 4.61 -9.49 24.26
N LYS A 9 5.43 -8.93 25.16
CA LYS A 9 6.15 -9.70 26.18
C LYS A 9 5.19 -10.48 27.09
N ARG A 10 4.13 -9.84 27.57
CA ARG A 10 3.19 -10.44 28.53
C ARG A 10 2.34 -11.54 27.91
N ASP A 11 1.86 -11.32 26.69
CA ASP A 11 0.80 -12.13 26.10
C ASP A 11 1.36 -13.16 25.07
N CYS A 12 2.64 -13.08 24.68
CA CYS A 12 3.25 -14.03 23.75
C CYS A 12 3.58 -15.36 24.44
N THR A 13 2.93 -16.44 24.01
CA THR A 13 3.11 -17.80 24.54
C THR A 13 4.37 -18.52 24.05
N GLY A 14 5.15 -17.92 23.14
CA GLY A 14 6.33 -18.56 22.57
C GLY A 14 6.01 -19.71 21.59
N CYS A 15 4.77 -19.84 21.11
CA CYS A 15 4.33 -20.99 20.30
C CYS A 15 5.03 -21.18 18.93
N GLY A 16 5.78 -20.19 18.44
CA GLY A 16 6.57 -20.32 17.20
C GLY A 16 5.79 -20.34 15.87
N VAL A 17 4.45 -20.38 15.86
CA VAL A 17 3.63 -20.45 14.62
C VAL A 17 3.96 -19.32 13.63
N CYS A 18 4.18 -18.10 14.15
CA CYS A 18 4.56 -16.96 13.32
C CYS A 18 5.96 -17.11 12.70
N ALA A 19 6.91 -17.70 13.43
CA ALA A 19 8.27 -17.92 12.93
C ALA A 19 8.32 -19.04 11.89
N ALA A 20 7.51 -20.10 12.03
CA ALA A 20 7.45 -21.19 11.05
C ALA A 20 7.26 -20.72 9.60
N ARG A 21 6.57 -19.59 9.39
CA ARG A 21 6.25 -19.01 8.07
C ARG A 21 6.94 -17.67 7.77
N CYS A 22 7.84 -17.19 8.63
CA CYS A 22 8.45 -15.87 8.49
C CYS A 22 9.98 -15.95 8.54
N GLY A 23 10.66 -15.71 7.41
CA GLY A 23 12.13 -15.73 7.35
C GLY A 23 12.80 -14.78 8.35
N PHE A 24 12.23 -13.59 8.56
CA PHE A 24 12.73 -12.64 9.56
C PHE A 24 12.64 -13.20 10.98
N LEU A 25 11.48 -13.71 11.43
CA LEU A 25 11.35 -14.24 12.78
C LEU A 25 12.15 -15.55 12.99
N LYS A 26 12.36 -16.36 11.94
CA LYS A 26 13.28 -17.51 12.02
C LYS A 26 14.72 -17.08 12.32
N GLN A 27 15.15 -15.97 11.71
CA GLN A 27 16.53 -15.50 11.84
C GLN A 27 16.76 -14.66 13.10
N TYR A 28 15.79 -13.86 13.52
CA TYR A 28 15.97 -12.83 14.56
C TYR A 28 15.24 -13.13 15.88
N GLY A 29 14.52 -14.26 15.97
CA GLY A 29 13.82 -14.68 17.19
C GLY A 29 12.32 -14.35 17.22
N LEU A 30 11.63 -14.86 18.24
CA LEU A 30 10.19 -14.65 18.38
C LEU A 30 9.86 -13.22 18.82
N PRO A 31 8.66 -12.71 18.50
CA PRO A 31 8.25 -11.37 18.93
C PRO A 31 8.34 -11.15 20.45
N GLY A 32 8.00 -12.17 21.25
CA GLY A 32 8.10 -12.13 22.71
C GLY A 32 9.53 -11.90 23.20
N ASP A 33 10.49 -12.68 22.69
CA ASP A 33 11.91 -12.58 23.07
C ASP A 33 12.53 -11.24 22.65
N ILE A 34 12.16 -10.76 21.46
CA ILE A 34 12.58 -9.45 20.96
C ILE A 34 12.01 -8.33 21.84
N ALA A 35 10.73 -8.44 22.23
CA ALA A 35 10.08 -7.48 23.12
C ALA A 35 10.71 -7.48 24.53
N ASP A 36 11.02 -8.66 25.07
CA ASP A 36 11.70 -8.79 26.36
C ASP A 36 13.09 -8.14 26.33
N SER A 37 13.88 -8.51 25.32
CA SER A 37 15.22 -7.97 25.09
C SER A 37 15.20 -6.45 24.91
N LEU A 38 14.16 -5.89 24.28
CA LEU A 38 13.98 -4.45 24.16
C LEU A 38 13.72 -3.79 25.51
N LEU A 39 12.84 -4.36 26.32
CA LEU A 39 12.47 -3.80 27.62
C LEU A 39 13.63 -3.79 28.62
N VAL A 40 14.58 -4.72 28.49
CA VAL A 40 15.82 -4.73 29.29
C VAL A 40 17.01 -4.04 28.62
N GLY A 41 16.80 -3.35 27.49
CA GLY A 41 17.84 -2.56 26.82
C GLY A 41 18.91 -3.37 26.07
N ARG A 42 18.63 -4.64 25.73
CA ARG A 42 19.56 -5.56 25.04
C ARG A 42 19.14 -5.94 23.62
N CYS A 43 18.07 -5.34 23.07
CA CYS A 43 17.59 -5.66 21.72
C CYS A 43 18.58 -5.19 20.65
N GLN A 44 19.02 -6.12 19.80
CA GLN A 44 19.90 -5.86 18.65
C GLN A 44 19.18 -6.06 17.31
N THR A 45 17.91 -6.51 17.32
CA THR A 45 17.17 -6.82 16.12
C THR A 45 16.90 -5.56 15.31
N ASP A 46 17.37 -5.52 14.06
CA ASP A 46 17.05 -4.44 13.13
C ASP A 46 15.57 -4.53 12.69
N PRO A 47 14.70 -3.61 13.13
CA PRO A 47 13.28 -3.66 12.79
C PRO A 47 13.02 -3.34 11.31
N PHE A 48 14.00 -2.81 10.56
CA PHE A 48 13.85 -2.46 9.14
C PHE A 48 13.88 -3.67 8.21
N ILE A 49 14.36 -4.83 8.68
CA ILE A 49 14.38 -6.09 7.92
C ILE A 49 12.98 -6.71 7.80
N CYS A 50 12.13 -6.51 8.80
CA CYS A 50 10.74 -6.95 8.75
C CYS A 50 10.00 -6.35 7.52
N SER A 51 9.20 -7.12 6.80
CA SER A 51 8.47 -6.55 5.65
C SER A 51 7.18 -5.82 6.01
N LEU A 52 6.80 -5.78 7.31
CA LEU A 52 5.50 -5.29 7.79
C LEU A 52 4.31 -5.90 7.01
N CYS A 53 4.44 -7.19 6.65
CA CYS A 53 3.42 -7.90 5.87
C CYS A 53 2.20 -8.31 6.70
N ASN A 54 2.34 -8.35 8.03
CA ASN A 54 1.37 -8.81 9.02
C ASN A 54 0.97 -10.29 8.90
N LEU A 55 1.78 -11.13 8.23
CA LEU A 55 1.60 -12.58 8.25
C LEU A 55 1.63 -13.13 9.68
N CYS A 56 2.57 -12.64 10.49
CA CYS A 56 2.70 -13.02 11.89
C CYS A 56 1.44 -12.71 12.72
N ALA A 57 0.78 -11.56 12.47
CA ALA A 57 -0.47 -11.20 13.13
C ALA A 57 -1.63 -12.10 12.68
N ALA A 58 -1.70 -12.40 11.37
CA ALA A 58 -2.76 -13.24 10.80
C ALA A 58 -2.77 -14.68 11.32
N VAL A 59 -1.61 -15.21 11.76
CA VAL A 59 -1.47 -16.59 12.24
C VAL A 59 -1.30 -16.69 13.76
N CYS A 60 -1.30 -15.57 14.49
CA CYS A 60 -1.08 -15.59 15.93
C CYS A 60 -2.35 -16.03 16.67
N PRO A 61 -2.31 -17.12 17.47
CA PRO A 61 -3.48 -17.58 18.23
C PRO A 61 -3.96 -16.54 19.26
N GLU A 62 -3.01 -15.82 19.86
CA GLU A 62 -3.25 -14.78 20.87
C GLU A 62 -3.66 -13.43 20.27
N LYS A 63 -3.85 -13.35 18.94
CA LYS A 63 -4.25 -12.11 18.23
C LYS A 63 -3.32 -10.93 18.55
N LEU A 64 -2.03 -11.22 18.69
CA LEU A 64 -1.00 -10.21 18.82
C LEU A 64 -0.69 -9.59 17.47
N GLU A 65 -0.16 -8.37 17.50
CA GLU A 65 0.19 -7.63 16.29
C GLU A 65 1.70 -7.32 16.24
N PRO A 66 2.56 -8.34 15.99
CA PRO A 66 4.00 -8.09 15.92
C PRO A 66 4.39 -7.08 14.85
N GLY A 67 3.65 -6.98 13.75
CA GLY A 67 3.91 -5.99 12.71
C GLY A 67 3.82 -4.55 13.22
N ASP A 68 2.83 -4.25 14.04
CA ASP A 68 2.67 -2.93 14.66
C ASP A 68 3.75 -2.67 15.72
N PHE A 69 4.16 -3.70 16.45
CA PHE A 69 5.34 -3.64 17.31
C PHE A 69 6.62 -3.29 16.54
N PHE A 70 6.93 -3.95 15.42
CA PHE A 70 8.11 -3.62 14.61
C PHE A 70 8.01 -2.23 13.97
N LEU A 71 6.83 -1.80 13.57
CA LEU A 71 6.62 -0.43 13.08
C LEU A 71 6.89 0.60 14.20
N ASP A 72 6.47 0.32 15.43
CA ASP A 72 6.77 1.18 16.59
C ASP A 72 8.28 1.27 16.84
N LEU A 73 9.02 0.16 16.73
CA LEU A 73 10.48 0.17 16.81
C LEU A 73 11.12 1.09 15.76
N ARG A 74 10.65 1.06 14.51
CA ARG A 74 11.14 1.99 13.47
C ARG A 74 10.87 3.44 13.85
N ARG A 75 9.66 3.74 14.33
CA ARG A 75 9.28 5.10 14.76
C ARG A 75 10.16 5.61 15.89
N ARG A 76 10.45 4.76 16.88
CA ARG A 76 11.38 5.08 17.98
C ARG A 76 12.77 5.40 17.45
N ALA A 77 13.32 4.53 16.61
CA ALA A 77 14.64 4.73 16.01
C ALA A 77 14.71 6.07 15.24
N VAL A 78 13.67 6.43 14.50
CA VAL A 78 13.59 7.74 13.82
C VAL A 78 13.52 8.91 14.82
N SER A 79 12.69 8.80 15.87
CA SER A 79 12.55 9.86 16.88
C SER A 79 13.84 10.10 17.68
N GLN A 80 14.63 9.04 17.89
CA GLN A 80 15.94 9.09 18.55
C GLN A 80 17.08 9.47 17.60
N GLN A 81 16.76 9.79 16.33
CA GLN A 81 17.74 10.12 15.29
C GLN A 81 18.77 8.99 15.04
N ALA A 82 18.41 7.75 15.34
CA ALA A 82 19.28 6.57 15.27
C ALA A 82 19.24 5.85 13.91
N VAL A 83 18.65 6.45 12.86
CA VAL A 83 18.42 5.81 11.56
C VAL A 83 19.25 6.46 10.47
N ASN A 84 20.05 5.66 9.75
CA ASN A 84 20.70 6.07 8.53
C ASN A 84 19.75 5.94 7.32
N PHE A 85 19.30 7.07 6.77
CA PHE A 85 18.39 7.07 5.62
C PHE A 85 19.08 6.96 4.25
N ARG A 86 20.42 6.94 4.18
CA ARG A 86 21.16 6.85 2.91
C ARG A 86 20.76 5.65 2.04
N PRO A 87 20.56 4.42 2.58
CA PRO A 87 20.09 3.29 1.79
C PRO A 87 18.70 3.52 1.16
N TYR A 88 17.86 4.31 1.82
CA TYR A 88 16.48 4.58 1.41
C TYR A 88 16.34 5.80 0.50
N ARG A 89 17.44 6.48 0.13
CA ARG A 89 17.41 7.73 -0.63
C ARG A 89 16.63 7.65 -1.95
N VAL A 90 16.67 6.50 -2.63
CA VAL A 90 16.01 6.31 -3.93
C VAL A 90 14.49 6.27 -3.76
N ILE A 91 14.00 5.47 -2.81
CA ILE A 91 12.56 5.35 -2.53
C ILE A 91 12.00 6.63 -1.91
N LEU A 92 12.76 7.28 -1.02
CA LEU A 92 12.39 8.58 -0.44
C LEU A 92 12.39 9.69 -1.49
N GLY A 93 13.34 9.67 -2.42
CA GLY A 93 13.36 10.59 -3.57
C GLY A 93 12.17 10.37 -4.50
N TYR A 94 11.79 9.12 -4.75
CA TYR A 94 10.59 8.78 -5.51
C TYR A 94 9.31 9.28 -4.81
N GLU A 95 9.18 9.08 -3.50
CA GLU A 95 8.06 9.58 -2.70
C GLU A 95 8.00 11.10 -2.71
N LYS A 96 9.11 11.79 -2.42
CA LYS A 96 9.20 13.26 -2.42
C LYS A 96 8.77 13.83 -3.77
N ARG A 97 9.27 13.25 -4.86
CA ARG A 97 8.85 13.63 -6.22
C ARG A 97 7.39 13.27 -6.45
N GLY A 98 6.91 12.15 -5.92
CA GLY A 98 5.51 11.74 -5.99
C GLY A 98 4.52 12.71 -5.32
N ASN A 99 4.96 13.36 -4.25
CA ASN A 99 4.22 14.37 -3.48
C ASN A 99 4.40 15.81 -4.00
N SER A 100 5.23 16.04 -5.02
CA SER A 100 5.43 17.39 -5.55
C SER A 100 4.23 17.87 -6.35
N SER A 101 4.03 19.20 -6.41
CA SER A 101 3.00 19.86 -7.22
C SER A 101 3.04 19.47 -8.70
N LEU A 102 4.21 19.06 -9.20
CA LEU A 102 4.39 18.59 -10.57
C LEU A 102 3.53 17.36 -10.88
N PHE A 103 3.54 16.38 -9.98
CA PHE A 103 2.80 15.12 -10.15
C PHE A 103 1.51 15.03 -9.37
N PHE A 104 1.34 15.88 -8.36
CA PHE A 104 0.07 16.08 -7.69
C PHE A 104 -0.93 16.75 -8.63
N TRP A 105 -2.14 16.21 -8.69
CA TRP A 105 -3.29 16.87 -9.30
C TRP A 105 -4.57 16.16 -8.89
N ASP A 106 -5.62 16.93 -8.67
CA ASP A 106 -6.96 16.43 -8.42
C ASP A 106 -7.95 17.11 -9.36
N GLY A 107 -8.75 16.28 -10.03
CA GLY A 107 -9.93 16.69 -10.79
C GLY A 107 -11.15 16.24 -10.01
N LEU A 108 -11.58 17.07 -9.06
CA LEU A 108 -12.73 16.82 -8.21
C LEU A 108 -13.90 17.70 -8.70
N PRO A 109 -14.94 17.11 -9.32
CA PRO A 109 -16.16 17.83 -9.66
C PRO A 109 -16.88 18.38 -8.41
N SER A 110 -17.77 19.35 -8.61
CA SER A 110 -18.68 19.80 -7.54
C SER A 110 -19.54 18.64 -7.03
N ALA A 111 -19.74 18.56 -5.71
CA ALA A 111 -20.49 17.50 -5.04
C ALA A 111 -20.00 16.06 -5.34
N CYS A 112 -18.71 15.89 -5.64
CA CYS A 112 -18.12 14.59 -5.92
C CYS A 112 -18.01 13.72 -4.64
N ARG A 113 -18.89 12.72 -4.50
CA ARG A 113 -18.88 11.79 -3.36
C ARG A 113 -17.76 10.73 -3.43
N SER A 114 -17.35 10.34 -4.63
CA SER A 114 -16.39 9.25 -4.87
C SER A 114 -15.16 9.73 -5.65
N VAL A 115 -13.96 9.31 -5.24
CA VAL A 115 -12.70 9.62 -5.95
C VAL A 115 -11.98 8.35 -6.36
N PHE A 116 -11.40 8.34 -7.55
CA PHE A 116 -10.41 7.35 -7.96
C PHE A 116 -8.98 7.81 -7.59
N PHE A 117 -8.30 7.00 -6.78
CA PHE A 117 -6.93 7.21 -6.34
C PHE A 117 -6.05 6.05 -6.86
N PRO A 118 -5.39 6.19 -8.03
CA PRO A 118 -4.61 5.11 -8.64
C PRO A 118 -3.32 4.76 -7.87
N GLY A 119 -2.89 5.61 -6.93
CA GLY A 119 -1.56 5.57 -6.36
C GLY A 119 -0.50 6.23 -7.26
N CYS A 120 0.75 6.21 -6.83
CA CYS A 120 1.83 6.95 -7.49
C CYS A 120 2.54 6.18 -8.62
N SER A 121 2.62 4.84 -8.53
CA SER A 121 3.36 4.00 -9.48
C SER A 121 2.58 3.68 -10.75
N LEU A 122 1.33 3.23 -10.60
CA LEU A 122 0.47 2.79 -11.71
C LEU A 122 0.34 3.85 -12.84
N PRO A 123 0.11 5.15 -12.55
CA PRO A 123 0.10 6.22 -13.56
C PRO A 123 1.36 6.31 -14.41
N GLY A 124 2.53 5.96 -13.85
CA GLY A 124 3.82 6.04 -14.53
C GLY A 124 4.17 4.75 -15.28
N THR A 125 4.00 3.61 -14.63
CA THR A 125 4.35 2.31 -15.22
C THR A 125 3.36 1.88 -16.30
N ARG A 126 2.07 2.23 -16.15
CA ARG A 126 0.94 1.73 -16.96
C ARG A 126 -0.09 2.83 -17.21
N ARG A 127 0.34 3.89 -17.91
CA ARG A 127 -0.49 5.06 -18.20
C ARG A 127 -1.82 4.71 -18.89
N GLN A 128 -1.76 3.89 -19.94
CA GLN A 128 -2.94 3.51 -20.71
C GLN A 128 -3.94 2.72 -19.85
N SER A 129 -3.44 1.77 -19.08
CA SER A 129 -4.27 0.95 -18.18
C SER A 129 -4.90 1.81 -17.07
N THR A 130 -4.17 2.78 -16.53
CA THR A 130 -4.71 3.75 -15.56
C THR A 130 -5.86 4.57 -16.15
N LEU A 131 -5.70 5.08 -17.36
CA LEU A 131 -6.72 5.87 -18.04
C LEU A 131 -7.96 5.04 -18.39
N ALA A 132 -7.75 3.82 -18.91
CA ALA A 132 -8.83 2.91 -19.23
C ALA A 132 -9.61 2.50 -17.97
N LEU A 133 -8.91 2.27 -16.85
CA LEU A 133 -9.53 2.02 -15.55
C LEU A 133 -10.39 3.21 -15.11
N TYR A 134 -9.87 4.43 -15.18
CA TYR A 134 -10.64 5.63 -14.86
C TYR A 134 -11.91 5.77 -15.70
N ARG A 135 -11.82 5.56 -17.02
CA ARG A 135 -12.98 5.61 -17.93
C ARG A 135 -14.05 4.58 -17.57
N ARG A 136 -13.65 3.33 -17.28
CA ARG A 136 -14.57 2.28 -16.86
C ARG A 136 -15.26 2.58 -15.53
N LEU A 137 -14.52 3.16 -14.58
CA LEU A 137 -15.09 3.58 -13.31
C LEU A 137 -16.06 4.76 -13.50
N ARG A 138 -15.71 5.77 -14.31
CA ARG A 138 -16.58 6.92 -14.63
C ARG A 138 -17.87 6.51 -15.33
N ALA A 139 -17.84 5.43 -16.12
CA ALA A 139 -19.05 4.86 -16.74
C ALA A 139 -20.03 4.24 -15.72
N LYS A 140 -19.53 3.74 -14.57
CA LYS A 140 -20.36 3.16 -13.49
C LYS A 140 -20.71 4.16 -12.40
N ILE A 141 -19.86 5.16 -12.18
CA ILE A 141 -19.98 6.14 -11.10
C ILE A 141 -19.99 7.52 -11.77
N PRO A 142 -21.18 8.04 -12.10
CA PRO A 142 -21.31 9.41 -12.57
C PRO A 142 -20.69 10.37 -11.55
N ASN A 143 -20.09 11.45 -12.04
CA ASN A 143 -19.42 12.46 -11.21
C ASN A 143 -18.22 11.95 -10.37
N LEU A 144 -17.59 10.84 -10.80
CA LEU A 144 -16.36 10.32 -10.19
C LEU A 144 -15.19 11.31 -10.37
N GLY A 145 -14.62 11.76 -9.25
CA GLY A 145 -13.39 12.53 -9.25
C GLY A 145 -12.15 11.65 -9.41
N VAL A 146 -11.00 12.27 -9.66
CA VAL A 146 -9.70 11.58 -9.70
C VAL A 146 -8.66 12.38 -8.93
N MET A 147 -7.81 11.69 -8.18
CA MET A 147 -6.70 12.31 -7.46
C MET A 147 -5.39 11.55 -7.73
N LEU A 148 -4.48 12.21 -8.44
CA LEU A 148 -3.11 11.76 -8.64
C LEU A 148 -2.24 12.25 -7.46
N ALA A 149 -1.91 11.35 -6.54
CA ALA A 149 -1.02 11.64 -5.43
C ALA A 149 -0.29 10.37 -4.95
N CYS A 150 0.70 10.53 -4.08
CA CYS A 150 1.32 9.43 -3.34
C CYS A 150 0.70 9.34 -1.94
N CYS A 151 0.42 8.13 -1.45
CA CYS A 151 -0.13 7.94 -0.09
C CYS A 151 0.94 7.99 1.02
N SER A 152 2.20 8.28 0.68
CA SER A 152 3.34 8.35 1.60
C SER A 152 3.60 7.08 2.43
N LYS A 153 3.22 5.90 1.90
CA LYS A 153 3.45 4.60 2.57
C LYS A 153 4.92 4.30 2.84
N LEU A 154 5.84 4.80 2.01
CA LEU A 154 7.28 4.53 2.18
C LEU A 154 7.78 5.23 3.45
N SER A 155 7.42 6.50 3.65
CA SER A 155 7.72 7.21 4.90
C SER A 155 7.03 6.59 6.11
N HIS A 156 5.78 6.16 5.97
CA HIS A 156 5.08 5.43 7.03
C HIS A 156 5.89 4.19 7.46
N ASP A 157 6.24 3.32 6.50
CA ASP A 157 6.92 2.06 6.79
C ASP A 157 8.35 2.26 7.27
N LEU A 158 9.00 3.37 6.92
CA LEU A 158 10.31 3.75 7.45
C LEU A 158 10.25 4.41 8.83
N GLY A 159 9.07 4.46 9.47
CA GLY A 159 8.91 5.05 10.80
C GLY A 159 8.92 6.59 10.82
N ARG A 160 8.89 7.26 9.66
CA ARG A 160 8.85 8.73 9.54
C ARG A 160 7.44 9.26 9.83
N GLN A 161 6.92 8.97 11.02
CA GLN A 161 5.52 9.12 11.37
C GLN A 161 5.00 10.54 11.18
N GLU A 162 5.70 11.55 11.68
CA GLU A 162 5.24 12.93 11.53
C GLU A 162 5.20 13.38 10.07
N HIS A 163 6.20 13.01 9.27
CA HIS A 163 6.22 13.31 7.84
C HIS A 163 5.04 12.64 7.14
N PHE A 164 4.80 11.36 7.42
CA PHE A 164 3.65 10.64 6.89
C PHE A 164 2.32 11.31 7.26
N LEU A 165 2.10 11.61 8.54
CA LEU A 165 0.86 12.25 9.02
C LEU A 165 0.64 13.61 8.37
N ARG A 166 1.69 14.42 8.20
CA ARG A 166 1.60 15.71 7.50
C ARG A 166 1.21 15.54 6.04
N GLU A 167 1.91 14.68 5.29
CA GLU A 167 1.67 14.53 3.85
C GLU A 167 0.35 13.84 3.53
N PHE A 168 0.02 12.75 4.24
CA PHE A 168 -1.26 12.07 4.07
C PHE A 168 -2.43 12.90 4.62
N GLY A 169 -2.20 13.65 5.71
CA GLY A 169 -3.20 14.58 6.26
C GLY A 169 -3.67 15.60 5.24
N LYS A 170 -2.76 16.20 4.45
CA LYS A 170 -3.12 17.11 3.35
C LYS A 170 -4.08 16.46 2.35
N ILE A 171 -3.80 15.21 1.96
CA ILE A 171 -4.64 14.42 1.04
C ILE A 171 -6.02 14.19 1.64
N ARG A 172 -6.06 13.69 2.89
CA ARG A 172 -7.30 13.40 3.60
C ARG A 172 -8.17 14.66 3.76
N THR A 173 -7.59 15.76 4.24
CA THR A 173 -8.32 17.03 4.42
C THR A 173 -8.86 17.55 3.10
N ARG A 174 -8.08 17.49 2.01
CA ARG A 174 -8.54 17.92 0.69
C ARG A 174 -9.73 17.11 0.19
N LEU A 175 -9.70 15.79 0.37
CA LEU A 175 -10.81 14.91 -0.01
C LEU A 175 -12.08 15.21 0.82
N LEU A 176 -11.95 15.31 2.14
CA LEU A 176 -13.09 15.59 3.02
C LEU A 176 -13.71 16.97 2.75
N ASN A 177 -12.90 18.00 2.54
CA ASN A 177 -13.38 19.34 2.21
C ASN A 177 -14.09 19.39 0.85
N ALA A 178 -13.72 18.52 -0.09
CA ALA A 178 -14.41 18.36 -1.36
C ALA A 178 -15.71 17.52 -1.27
N GLY A 179 -16.08 17.04 -0.07
CA GLY A 179 -17.27 16.21 0.16
C GLY A 179 -17.08 14.73 -0.18
N VAL A 180 -15.84 14.29 -0.46
CA VAL A 180 -15.56 12.88 -0.78
C VAL A 180 -15.76 12.01 0.45
N ARG A 181 -16.51 10.93 0.29
CA ARG A 181 -16.71 9.88 1.31
C ARG A 181 -16.22 8.52 0.87
N ASP A 182 -16.01 8.33 -0.43
CA ASP A 182 -15.64 7.06 -1.05
C ASP A 182 -14.31 7.19 -1.81
N VAL A 183 -13.31 6.38 -1.45
CA VAL A 183 -12.00 6.33 -2.12
C VAL A 183 -11.82 4.98 -2.78
N LEU A 184 -11.76 4.98 -4.11
CA LEU A 184 -11.48 3.81 -4.94
C LEU A 184 -9.99 3.74 -5.22
N VAL A 185 -9.33 2.67 -4.77
CA VAL A 185 -7.88 2.52 -4.89
C VAL A 185 -7.49 1.36 -5.80
N ALA A 186 -6.50 1.56 -6.66
CA ALA A 186 -5.91 0.48 -7.47
C ALA A 186 -4.65 -0.12 -6.83
N CYS A 187 -4.06 0.57 -5.85
CA CYS A 187 -2.82 0.18 -5.21
C CYS A 187 -3.09 -0.44 -3.82
N PRO A 188 -2.61 -1.68 -3.54
CA PRO A 188 -2.78 -2.33 -2.24
C PRO A 188 -2.19 -1.52 -1.07
N ASN A 189 -1.07 -0.83 -1.31
CA ASN A 189 -0.46 0.04 -0.31
C ASN A 189 -1.36 1.23 0.03
N CYS A 190 -1.98 1.85 -0.98
CA CYS A 190 -2.96 2.91 -0.75
C CYS A 190 -4.18 2.37 0.01
N TYR A 191 -4.66 1.17 -0.33
CA TYR A 191 -5.76 0.52 0.40
C TYR A 191 -5.45 0.41 1.90
N LYS A 192 -4.27 -0.14 2.25
CA LYS A 192 -3.82 -0.24 3.65
C LYS A 192 -3.78 1.13 4.34
N VAL A 193 -3.14 2.12 3.71
CA VAL A 193 -3.01 3.48 4.29
C VAL A 193 -4.38 4.12 4.51
N PHE A 194 -5.25 4.15 3.49
CA PHE A 194 -6.56 4.77 3.62
C PHE A 194 -7.45 4.02 4.61
N ARG A 195 -7.38 2.69 4.69
CA ARG A 195 -8.13 1.90 5.69
C ARG A 195 -7.71 2.26 7.11
N GLN A 196 -6.41 2.40 7.36
CA GLN A 196 -5.87 2.65 8.70
C GLN A 196 -5.96 4.12 9.12
N TYR A 197 -5.71 5.06 8.21
CA TYR A 197 -5.56 6.48 8.52
C TYR A 197 -6.61 7.39 7.87
N GLY A 198 -7.42 6.86 6.95
CA GLY A 198 -8.34 7.66 6.15
C GLY A 198 -9.52 8.22 6.93
N ASN A 199 -9.86 7.65 8.10
CA ASN A 199 -10.93 8.00 9.05
C ASN A 199 -12.03 8.93 8.49
N GLN A 200 -13.27 8.42 8.40
CA GLN A 200 -14.44 9.00 7.71
C GLN A 200 -14.48 8.80 6.18
N LEU A 201 -13.45 8.17 5.61
CA LEU A 201 -13.40 7.75 4.22
C LEU A 201 -13.67 6.24 4.12
N ARG A 202 -14.68 5.84 3.35
CA ARG A 202 -14.90 4.45 2.96
C ARG A 202 -13.94 4.10 1.83
N VAL A 203 -13.20 3.01 1.98
CA VAL A 203 -12.16 2.59 1.05
C VAL A 203 -12.58 1.30 0.37
N ARG A 204 -12.51 1.26 -0.96
CA ARG A 204 -12.76 0.06 -1.76
C ARG A 204 -11.66 -0.13 -2.79
N SER A 205 -11.33 -1.36 -3.10
CA SER A 205 -10.48 -1.60 -4.27
C SER A 205 -11.26 -1.32 -5.55
N VAL A 206 -10.56 -0.90 -6.60
CA VAL A 206 -11.19 -0.78 -7.94
C VAL A 206 -11.74 -2.11 -8.44
N TRP A 207 -11.19 -3.23 -7.96
CA TRP A 207 -11.64 -4.58 -8.34
C TRP A 207 -13.02 -4.88 -7.74
N GLU A 208 -13.22 -4.59 -6.46
CA GLU A 208 -14.54 -4.66 -5.80
C GLU A 208 -15.57 -3.77 -6.50
N ALA A 209 -15.19 -2.55 -6.87
CA ALA A 209 -16.08 -1.63 -7.57
C ALA A 209 -16.46 -2.12 -8.98
N LEU A 210 -15.56 -2.87 -9.63
CA LEU A 210 -15.81 -3.41 -10.97
C LEU A 210 -16.56 -4.75 -10.95
N SER A 211 -16.42 -5.56 -9.90
CA SER A 211 -17.06 -6.88 -9.79
C SER A 211 -18.57 -6.86 -9.52
N CYS A 212 -19.11 -5.75 -8.98
CA CYS A 212 -20.54 -5.59 -8.63
C CYS A 212 -21.54 -5.58 -9.82
N GLY A 213 -21.24 -6.22 -10.95
CA GLY A 213 -22.14 -6.33 -12.11
C GLY A 213 -22.12 -7.69 -12.82
N ARG A 214 -21.40 -8.69 -12.29
CA ARG A 214 -21.48 -10.08 -12.73
C ARG A 214 -21.59 -10.94 -11.48
N GLY A 215 -22.70 -11.64 -11.33
CA GLY A 215 -22.76 -12.82 -10.46
C GLY A 215 -21.81 -13.86 -11.01
N ALA A 216 -20.51 -13.70 -10.75
CA ALA A 216 -19.57 -14.77 -10.94
C ALA A 216 -19.87 -15.77 -9.82
N LYS A 217 -20.60 -16.84 -10.16
CA LYS A 217 -20.59 -18.06 -9.36
C LYS A 217 -19.11 -18.38 -9.15
N SER A 218 -18.64 -18.31 -7.91
CA SER A 218 -17.32 -18.81 -7.57
C SER A 218 -17.31 -20.28 -7.96
N ALA A 219 -16.55 -20.65 -8.98
CA ALA A 219 -16.19 -22.04 -9.17
C ALA A 219 -15.53 -22.51 -7.87
N PRO A 220 -15.85 -23.71 -7.37
CA PRO A 220 -15.17 -24.25 -6.20
C PRO A 220 -13.66 -24.17 -6.46
N MET A 221 -12.95 -23.57 -5.51
CA MET A 221 -11.49 -23.54 -5.50
C MET A 221 -11.06 -25.01 -5.55
N ALA A 222 -10.50 -25.46 -6.67
CA ALA A 222 -9.90 -26.78 -6.75
C ALA A 222 -8.86 -26.88 -5.64
N ALA A 223 -8.85 -28.02 -4.94
CA ALA A 223 -7.87 -28.31 -3.90
C ALA A 223 -6.47 -27.98 -4.40
N GLU A 224 -5.65 -27.35 -3.55
CA GLU A 224 -4.24 -27.07 -3.79
C GLU A 224 -3.52 -28.39 -4.07
N SER A 225 -3.47 -28.79 -5.34
CA SER A 225 -2.46 -29.71 -5.85
C SER A 225 -1.19 -28.91 -6.02
N ASP A 226 -0.06 -29.44 -5.55
CA ASP A 226 1.28 -28.87 -5.66
C ASP A 226 1.54 -28.31 -7.06
N MET A 227 1.32 -27.01 -7.21
CA MET A 227 1.46 -26.32 -8.48
C MET A 227 2.93 -25.98 -8.64
N GLU A 228 3.61 -26.72 -9.51
CA GLU A 228 4.95 -26.36 -9.95
C GLU A 228 4.95 -24.89 -10.42
N PRO A 229 5.96 -24.08 -10.03
CA PRO A 229 6.00 -22.68 -10.38
C PRO A 229 6.17 -22.54 -11.89
N THR A 230 5.07 -22.29 -12.59
CA THR A 230 5.10 -21.96 -14.01
C THR A 230 5.99 -20.74 -14.21
N THR A 231 6.86 -20.77 -15.22
CA THR A 231 7.73 -19.69 -15.71
C THR A 231 6.96 -18.50 -16.32
N ALA A 232 5.68 -18.34 -15.98
CA ALA A 232 4.83 -17.28 -16.47
C ALA A 232 5.30 -15.94 -15.90
N SER A 233 5.50 -14.96 -16.80
CA SER A 233 5.81 -13.60 -16.40
C SER A 233 4.66 -13.02 -15.58
N PRO A 234 4.91 -12.30 -14.48
CA PRO A 234 3.86 -11.73 -13.65
C PRO A 234 3.04 -10.70 -14.45
N ILE A 235 1.73 -10.93 -14.54
CA ILE A 235 0.78 -10.04 -15.24
C ILE A 235 0.15 -9.08 -14.22
N HIS A 236 0.12 -7.78 -14.55
CA HIS A 236 -0.56 -6.81 -13.70
C HIS A 236 -2.08 -6.84 -13.96
N LEU A 237 -2.89 -6.91 -12.90
CA LEU A 237 -4.35 -7.05 -13.00
C LEU A 237 -5.03 -5.92 -13.81
N ALA A 238 -4.49 -4.70 -13.76
CA ALA A 238 -4.99 -3.60 -14.59
C ALA A 238 -4.80 -3.84 -16.09
N ASP A 239 -3.73 -4.52 -16.51
CA ASP A 239 -3.49 -4.83 -17.91
C ASP A 239 -4.45 -5.94 -18.37
N LEU A 240 -4.66 -6.96 -17.54
CA LEU A 240 -5.65 -8.02 -17.79
C LEU A 240 -7.06 -7.45 -17.98
N LEU A 241 -7.46 -6.46 -17.17
CA LEU A 241 -8.75 -5.82 -17.37
C LEU A 241 -8.83 -5.06 -18.69
N VAL A 242 -7.78 -4.35 -19.05
CA VAL A 242 -7.81 -3.38 -20.16
C VAL A 242 -7.61 -4.05 -21.51
N ASN A 243 -6.70 -5.01 -21.60
CA ASN A 243 -6.46 -5.81 -22.79
C ASN A 243 -6.07 -7.25 -22.39
N PRO A 244 -7.06 -8.13 -22.12
CA PRO A 244 -6.81 -9.46 -21.59
C PRO A 244 -6.00 -10.34 -22.55
N GLN A 245 -6.29 -10.28 -23.85
CA GLN A 245 -5.52 -11.03 -24.86
C GLN A 245 -4.05 -10.63 -24.80
N LYS A 246 -3.75 -9.33 -24.95
CA LYS A 246 -2.38 -8.84 -24.88
C LYS A 246 -1.69 -9.17 -23.55
N ALA A 247 -2.42 -9.06 -22.44
CA ALA A 247 -1.86 -9.35 -21.12
C ALA A 247 -1.48 -10.82 -20.93
N LEU A 248 -2.20 -11.74 -21.58
CA LEU A 248 -1.98 -13.19 -21.52
C LEU A 248 -0.97 -13.69 -22.56
N THR A 249 -0.89 -13.05 -23.73
CA THR A 249 -0.02 -13.49 -24.84
C THR A 249 1.31 -12.76 -24.90
N GLU A 250 1.39 -11.55 -24.35
CA GLU A 250 2.61 -10.74 -24.35
C GLU A 250 3.03 -10.42 -22.92
N ALA A 251 4.34 -10.48 -22.67
CA ALA A 251 4.92 -9.95 -21.44
C ALA A 251 4.72 -8.42 -21.42
N SER A 252 3.66 -7.95 -20.75
CA SER A 252 3.39 -6.52 -20.55
C SER A 252 4.46 -5.89 -19.65
N SER A 253 5.56 -5.45 -20.27
CA SER A 253 6.66 -4.84 -19.54
C SER A 253 6.28 -3.46 -19.00
N PRO A 254 6.38 -3.21 -17.68
CA PRO A 254 6.12 -1.89 -17.13
C PRO A 254 7.13 -0.88 -17.65
N ALA A 255 6.69 0.36 -17.90
CA ALA A 255 7.61 1.44 -18.21
C ALA A 255 8.63 1.63 -17.07
N LYS A 256 9.89 1.88 -17.42
CA LYS A 256 10.99 2.13 -16.46
C LYS A 256 11.29 3.63 -16.37
N ALA A 257 12.03 4.04 -15.34
CA ALA A 257 12.55 5.41 -15.30
C ALA A 257 13.51 5.64 -16.48
N PRO A 258 13.56 6.86 -17.08
CA PRO A 258 12.80 8.06 -16.70
C PRO A 258 11.39 8.15 -17.33
N TRP A 259 11.01 7.23 -18.23
CA TRP A 259 9.72 7.25 -18.94
C TRP A 259 8.50 7.26 -18.03
N THR A 260 8.60 6.63 -16.86
CA THR A 260 7.54 6.68 -15.83
C THR A 260 7.16 8.11 -15.44
N TYR A 261 8.11 9.04 -15.38
CA TYR A 261 7.83 10.44 -15.06
C TYR A 261 7.09 11.14 -16.21
N LEU A 262 7.54 10.94 -17.45
CA LEU A 262 6.86 11.48 -18.62
C LEU A 262 5.43 10.96 -18.73
N HIS A 263 5.21 9.68 -18.43
CA HIS A 263 3.89 9.07 -18.42
C HIS A 263 2.94 9.69 -17.40
N ARG A 264 3.42 9.97 -16.18
CA ARG A 264 2.61 10.65 -15.16
C ARG A 264 2.22 12.06 -15.61
N LEU A 265 3.13 12.81 -16.22
CA LEU A 265 2.85 14.15 -16.75
C LEU A 265 1.84 14.10 -17.91
N ARG A 266 2.02 13.17 -18.86
CA ARG A 266 1.08 12.98 -19.97
C ARG A 266 -0.30 12.57 -19.48
N LEU A 267 -0.38 11.70 -18.46
CA LEU A 267 -1.66 11.31 -17.86
C LEU A 267 -2.35 12.49 -17.19
N LYS A 268 -1.63 13.27 -16.38
CA LYS A 268 -2.15 14.48 -15.75
C LYS A 268 -2.72 15.45 -16.79
N ARG A 269 -1.95 15.78 -17.83
CA ARG A 269 -2.43 16.65 -18.92
C ARG A 269 -3.64 16.08 -19.64
N GLN A 270 -3.70 14.77 -19.85
CA GLN A 270 -4.83 14.13 -20.51
C GLN A 270 -6.09 14.18 -19.66
N LEU A 271 -5.99 13.93 -18.34
CA LEU A 271 -7.13 14.01 -17.43
C LEU A 271 -7.62 15.45 -17.24
N GLN A 272 -6.74 16.45 -17.30
CA GLN A 272 -7.09 17.87 -17.24
C GLN A 272 -7.91 18.36 -18.44
N ARG A 273 -7.88 17.62 -19.56
CA ARG A 273 -8.63 17.94 -20.79
C ARG A 273 -9.96 17.17 -20.90
N MET A 274 -10.28 16.31 -19.93
CA MET A 274 -11.46 15.44 -19.90
C MET A 274 -12.55 15.93 -18.95
#